data_AF-A0A937N5N9-F1
#
_entry.id   AF-A0A937N5N9-F1
#
_cell.length_a   1.000
_cell.length_b   1.000
_cell.length_c   1.000
_cell.angle_alpha   90.00
_cell.angle_beta   90.00
_cell.angle_gamma   90.00
#
_symmetry.space_group_name_H-M   'P 1'
#
loop_
_entity.id
_entity.type
_entity.pdbx_description
1 polymer ?
#
loop_
_entity_poly.entity_id
_entity_poly.type
_entity_poly.pdbx_seq_one_letter_code
_entity_poly.pdbx_strand_id
1 'polypeptide(L)'
;MDISPSVYEHAAFLIDRTPWEASRDGDLIFEAHAEAYRTYRQTPVMPGIDIYNLEAEAYGGVIDKPDGIGIPAISKPIFHSAHELTQLKPLDPKRDGRIPVIIDVARRLAAEFPEAVIRVPVSGPFSIASNLVGFETLLLNVATEPDRVATSLMHLVDGQV
;
A
#
# COMPACT_ATOMS: atom_id res chain seq x y z
N MET A 1 20.65 -15.35 5.90
CA MET A 1 19.60 -14.34 5.72
C MET A 1 20.17 -13.35 4.75
N ASP A 2 19.89 -13.57 3.47
CA ASP A 2 20.34 -12.72 2.37
C ASP A 2 19.33 -11.58 2.24
N ILE A 3 19.83 -10.35 2.24
CA ILE A 3 19.02 -9.13 2.09
C ILE A 3 18.15 -9.27 0.83
N SER A 4 16.86 -8.95 0.93
CA SER A 4 15.93 -8.92 -0.21
C SER A 4 15.60 -7.47 -0.56
N PRO A 5 16.40 -6.80 -1.41
CA PRO A 5 16.13 -5.43 -1.78
C PRO A 5 14.86 -5.37 -2.63
N SER A 6 13.96 -4.46 -2.29
CA SER A 6 12.77 -4.16 -3.09
C SER A 6 12.82 -2.71 -3.54
N VAL A 7 12.38 -2.47 -4.78
CA VAL A 7 12.31 -1.14 -5.37
C VAL A 7 10.84 -0.74 -5.39
N TYR A 8 10.49 0.34 -4.68
CA TYR A 8 9.15 0.89 -4.62
C TYR A 8 9.04 2.16 -5.47
N GLU A 9 8.91 3.34 -4.86
CA GLU A 9 8.68 4.63 -5.51
C GLU A 9 9.78 5.01 -6.52
N HIS A 10 11.02 4.55 -6.29
CA HIS A 10 12.14 4.75 -7.21
C HIS A 10 11.89 4.11 -8.59
N ALA A 11 11.01 3.12 -8.71
CA ALA A 11 10.66 2.54 -10.01
C ALA A 11 10.06 3.59 -10.96
N ALA A 12 9.32 4.59 -10.44
CA ALA A 12 8.75 5.67 -11.25
C ALA A 12 9.82 6.54 -11.92
N PHE A 13 10.96 6.75 -11.24
CA PHE A 13 12.07 7.53 -11.77
C PHE A 13 12.67 6.89 -13.04
N LEU A 14 12.68 5.56 -13.12
CA LEU A 14 13.26 4.83 -14.27
C LEU A 14 12.48 5.03 -15.58
N ILE A 15 11.26 5.54 -15.51
CA ILE A 15 10.40 5.81 -16.66
C ILE A 15 10.08 7.31 -16.81
N ASP A 16 10.89 8.18 -16.18
CA ASP A 16 10.71 9.63 -16.18
C ASP A 16 9.31 10.06 -15.72
N ARG A 17 8.81 9.47 -14.63
CA ARG A 17 7.54 9.82 -13.98
C ARG A 17 7.72 10.12 -12.51
N THR A 18 6.82 10.94 -11.98
CA THR A 18 6.69 11.14 -10.53
C THR A 18 6.02 9.92 -9.87
N PRO A 19 6.26 9.67 -8.56
CA PRO A 19 5.51 8.66 -7.82
C PRO A 19 3.99 8.89 -7.87
N TRP A 20 3.54 10.15 -7.90
CA TRP A 20 2.13 10.47 -8.08
C TRP A 20 1.59 9.95 -9.41
N GLU A 21 2.22 10.29 -10.54
CA GLU A 21 1.75 9.85 -11.87
C GLU A 21 1.75 8.33 -11.99
N ALA A 22 2.87 7.69 -11.61
CA ALA A 22 3.00 6.25 -11.73
C ALA A 22 1.95 5.50 -10.89
N SER A 23 1.71 5.93 -9.64
CA SER A 23 0.77 5.24 -8.74
C SER A 23 -0.70 5.28 -9.17
N ARG A 24 -1.09 6.12 -10.13
CA ARG A 24 -2.51 6.23 -10.58
C ARG A 24 -2.84 5.42 -11.82
N ASP A 25 -1.85 4.80 -12.47
CA ASP A 25 -2.05 4.08 -13.71
C ASP A 25 -1.35 2.72 -13.66
N GLY A 26 -2.11 1.63 -13.79
CA GLY A 26 -1.57 0.28 -13.76
C GLY A 26 -0.54 0.00 -14.86
N ASP A 27 -0.66 0.64 -16.03
CA ASP A 27 0.32 0.49 -17.10
C ASP A 27 1.65 1.15 -16.72
N LEU A 28 1.62 2.32 -16.06
CA LEU A 28 2.82 2.98 -15.57
C LEU A 28 3.47 2.20 -14.41
N ILE A 29 2.68 1.60 -13.51
CA ILE A 29 3.23 0.73 -12.45
C ILE A 29 3.92 -0.49 -13.08
N PHE A 30 3.28 -1.12 -14.08
CA PHE A 30 3.88 -2.24 -14.79
C PHE A 30 5.20 -1.82 -15.47
N GLU A 31 5.20 -0.73 -16.23
CA GLU A 31 6.37 -0.24 -16.96
C GLU A 31 7.53 0.08 -16.00
N ALA A 32 7.24 0.81 -14.92
CA ALA A 32 8.19 1.18 -13.89
C ALA A 32 8.88 -0.03 -13.26
N HIS A 33 8.10 -1.04 -12.82
CA HIS A 33 8.67 -2.21 -12.16
C HIS A 33 9.30 -3.21 -13.13
N ALA A 34 8.82 -3.28 -14.38
CA ALA A 34 9.49 -4.03 -15.44
C ALA A 34 10.88 -3.44 -15.73
N GLU A 35 10.98 -2.12 -15.82
CA GLU A 35 12.25 -1.43 -16.04
C GLU A 35 13.19 -1.56 -14.84
N ALA A 36 12.66 -1.44 -13.62
CA ALA A 36 13.42 -1.71 -12.40
C ALA A 36 14.00 -3.12 -12.41
N TYR A 37 13.20 -4.13 -12.76
CA TYR A 37 13.67 -5.51 -12.81
C TYR A 37 14.70 -5.74 -13.92
N ARG A 38 14.53 -5.17 -15.12
CA ARG A 38 15.53 -5.23 -16.20
C ARG A 38 16.85 -4.60 -15.79
N THR A 39 16.80 -3.50 -15.04
CA THR A 39 17.99 -2.74 -14.60
C THR A 39 18.71 -3.41 -13.45
N TYR A 40 17.99 -3.77 -12.38
CA TYR A 40 18.60 -4.16 -11.11
C TYR A 40 18.50 -5.66 -10.80
N ARG A 41 17.60 -6.38 -11.47
CA ARG A 41 17.32 -7.81 -11.20
C ARG A 41 17.00 -8.07 -9.71
N GLN A 42 16.34 -7.12 -9.05
CA GLN A 42 15.98 -7.20 -7.63
C GLN A 42 15.04 -8.37 -7.36
N THR A 43 15.11 -8.93 -6.15
CA THR A 43 14.21 -9.98 -5.70
C THR A 43 13.76 -9.76 -4.25
N PRO A 44 12.45 -9.77 -3.99
CA PRO A 44 11.33 -9.91 -4.95
C PRO A 44 11.06 -8.60 -5.73
N VAL A 45 10.32 -8.72 -6.84
CA VAL A 45 9.67 -7.57 -7.48
C VAL A 45 8.32 -7.35 -6.79
N MET A 46 8.13 -6.15 -6.25
CA MET A 46 6.88 -5.74 -5.62
C MET A 46 6.30 -4.56 -6.40
N PRO A 47 5.12 -4.69 -7.04
CA PRO A 47 4.53 -3.63 -7.86
C PRO A 47 3.87 -2.55 -6.99
N GLY A 48 4.68 -1.89 -6.17
CA GLY A 48 4.24 -0.90 -5.21
C GLY A 48 4.98 0.42 -5.41
N ILE A 49 4.24 1.51 -5.58
CA ILE A 49 4.78 2.88 -5.54
C ILE A 49 4.46 3.53 -4.19
N ASP A 50 3.20 3.52 -3.79
CA ASP A 50 2.69 4.15 -2.56
C ASP A 50 1.98 3.11 -1.66
N ILE A 51 2.70 2.04 -1.32
CA ILE A 51 2.14 0.79 -0.77
C ILE A 51 1.25 0.95 0.47
N TYR A 52 1.52 1.96 1.32
CA TYR A 52 0.77 2.16 2.55
C TYR A 52 -0.63 2.74 2.34
N ASN A 53 -0.96 3.17 1.13
CA ASN A 53 -2.24 3.82 0.86
C ASN A 53 -3.33 2.87 0.36
N LEU A 54 -3.01 1.67 -0.14
CA LEU A 54 -3.97 0.84 -0.88
C LEU A 54 -5.19 0.45 -0.03
N GLU A 55 -4.95 -0.12 1.15
CA GLU A 55 -6.03 -0.54 2.04
C GLU A 55 -6.76 0.66 2.64
N ALA A 56 -6.04 1.72 3.00
CA ALA A 56 -6.66 2.91 3.56
C ALA A 56 -7.52 3.66 2.52
N GLU A 57 -7.10 3.72 1.25
CA GLU A 57 -7.89 4.21 0.11
C GLU A 57 -9.13 3.35 -0.13
N ALA A 58 -8.97 2.03 -0.05
CA ALA A 58 -10.08 1.08 -0.19
C ALA A 58 -11.15 1.28 0.91
N TYR A 59 -10.76 1.74 2.09
CA TYR A 59 -11.67 2.15 3.17
C TYR A 59 -12.21 3.59 3.05
N GLY A 60 -11.90 4.31 1.97
CA GLY A 60 -12.38 5.67 1.70
C GLY A 60 -11.41 6.79 2.09
N GLY A 61 -10.18 6.47 2.47
CA GLY A 61 -9.11 7.44 2.66
C GLY A 61 -8.80 8.18 1.36
N VAL A 62 -8.55 9.49 1.46
CA VAL A 62 -8.22 10.33 0.30
C VAL A 62 -6.72 10.57 0.27
N ILE A 63 -6.07 10.19 -0.83
CA ILE A 63 -4.64 10.37 -1.04
C ILE A 63 -4.40 11.75 -1.65
N ASP A 64 -3.56 12.55 -1.01
CA ASP A 64 -3.21 13.88 -1.49
C ASP A 64 -2.08 13.81 -2.51
N LYS A 65 -2.15 14.69 -3.51
CA LYS A 65 -1.07 14.88 -4.47
C LYS A 65 0.10 15.60 -3.79
N PRO A 66 1.29 14.99 -3.72
CA PRO A 66 2.47 15.64 -3.19
C PRO A 66 3.07 16.63 -4.21
N ASP A 67 3.88 17.56 -3.72
CA ASP A 67 4.71 18.40 -4.57
C ASP A 67 5.93 17.62 -5.10
N GLY A 68 6.32 17.90 -6.35
CA GLY A 68 7.53 17.34 -6.96
C GLY A 68 7.56 15.81 -6.99
N ILE A 69 8.61 15.23 -6.40
CA ILE A 69 8.86 13.78 -6.34
C ILE A 69 8.41 13.16 -5.00
N GLY A 70 7.58 13.85 -4.23
CA GLY A 70 7.08 13.32 -2.97
C GLY A 70 6.26 12.03 -3.16
N ILE A 71 6.18 11.24 -2.10
CA ILE A 71 5.37 10.02 -2.08
C ILE A 71 3.93 10.40 -1.79
N PRO A 72 2.94 9.93 -2.57
CA PRO A 72 1.53 10.15 -2.27
C PRO A 72 1.19 9.61 -0.88
N ALA A 73 0.40 10.36 -0.11
CA ALA A 73 0.03 9.97 1.24
C ALA A 73 -1.36 10.48 1.60
N ILE A 74 -2.01 9.79 2.53
CA ILE A 74 -3.25 10.26 3.15
C ILE A 74 -2.87 11.22 4.27
N SER A 75 -3.23 12.51 4.15
CA SER A 75 -2.93 13.50 5.20
C SER A 75 -4.06 13.72 6.21
N LYS A 76 -5.27 13.27 5.87
CA LYS A 76 -6.49 13.50 6.67
C LYS A 76 -7.05 12.17 7.17
N PRO A 77 -7.02 11.93 8.49
CA PRO A 77 -7.72 10.80 9.09
C PRO A 77 -9.22 10.86 8.76
N ILE A 78 -9.80 9.68 8.54
CA ILE A 78 -11.25 9.53 8.33
C ILE A 78 -11.98 9.07 9.61
N PHE A 79 -11.23 8.64 10.64
CA PHE A 79 -11.74 8.29 11.96
C PHE A 79 -11.07 9.11 13.06
N HIS A 80 -11.75 9.23 14.19
CA HIS A 80 -11.28 9.97 15.37
C HIS A 80 -10.87 9.06 16.52
N SER A 81 -11.08 7.75 16.40
CA SER A 81 -10.58 6.75 17.33
C SER A 81 -10.32 5.41 16.63
N ALA A 82 -9.32 4.68 17.10
CA ALA A 82 -9.03 3.33 16.62
C ALA A 82 -10.20 2.36 16.86
N HIS A 83 -11.09 2.66 17.80
CA HIS A 83 -12.26 1.82 18.08
C HIS A 83 -13.27 1.78 16.94
N GLU A 84 -13.37 2.87 16.17
CA GLU A 84 -14.28 2.97 15.03
C GLU A 84 -13.93 1.97 13.91
N LEU A 85 -12.68 1.49 13.87
CA LEU A 85 -12.22 0.52 12.88
C LEU A 85 -12.99 -0.80 12.93
N THR A 86 -13.54 -1.18 14.09
CA THR A 86 -14.39 -2.37 14.24
C THR A 86 -15.72 -2.28 13.48
N GLN A 87 -16.11 -1.08 13.04
CA GLN A 87 -17.32 -0.85 12.23
C GLN A 87 -17.05 -1.04 10.73
N LEU A 88 -15.78 -1.13 10.31
CA LEU A 88 -15.41 -1.33 8.92
C LEU A 88 -15.86 -2.71 8.46
N LYS A 89 -16.38 -2.78 7.23
CA LYS A 89 -16.58 -4.07 6.57
C LYS A 89 -15.23 -4.57 6.05
N PRO A 90 -14.98 -5.89 6.02
CA PRO A 90 -13.84 -6.46 5.30
C PRO A 90 -13.71 -5.90 3.87
N LEU A 91 -12.48 -5.68 3.40
CA LEU A 91 -12.21 -5.27 2.03
C LEU A 91 -12.49 -6.43 1.08
N ASP A 92 -12.97 -6.11 -0.12
CA ASP A 92 -13.00 -7.05 -1.25
C ASP A 92 -11.86 -6.70 -2.23
N PRO A 93 -10.77 -7.49 -2.26
CA PRO A 93 -9.59 -7.22 -3.07
C PRO A 93 -9.86 -7.26 -4.59
N LYS A 94 -11.05 -7.69 -5.01
CA LYS A 94 -11.46 -7.70 -6.42
C LYS A 94 -12.15 -6.42 -6.87
N ARG A 95 -12.55 -5.54 -5.96
CA ARG A 95 -13.31 -4.33 -6.31
C ARG A 95 -12.85 -3.04 -5.62
N ASP A 96 -12.28 -3.13 -4.41
CA ASP A 96 -12.10 -1.94 -3.58
C ASP A 96 -10.79 -1.20 -3.89
N GLY A 97 -10.91 0.12 -4.04
CA GLY A 97 -9.78 1.02 -4.31
C GLY A 97 -8.95 0.59 -5.52
N ARG A 98 -7.62 0.74 -5.40
CA ARG A 98 -6.66 0.31 -6.43
C ARG A 98 -6.14 -1.12 -6.23
N ILE A 99 -6.60 -1.87 -5.25
CA ILE A 99 -6.14 -3.25 -5.00
C ILE A 99 -6.25 -4.14 -6.25
N PRO A 100 -7.36 -4.14 -7.01
CA PRO A 100 -7.47 -4.96 -8.23
C PRO A 100 -6.43 -4.61 -9.29
N VAL A 101 -6.06 -3.33 -9.40
CA VAL A 101 -5.05 -2.84 -10.35
C VAL A 101 -3.69 -3.41 -9.99
N ILE A 102 -3.31 -3.37 -8.71
CA ILE A 102 -2.01 -3.91 -8.24
C ILE A 102 -1.92 -5.42 -8.45
N ILE A 103 -3.02 -6.15 -8.21
CA ILE A 103 -3.08 -7.59 -8.48
C ILE A 103 -2.93 -7.88 -9.98
N ASP A 104 -3.58 -7.10 -10.85
CA ASP A 104 -3.44 -7.24 -12.30
C ASP A 104 -2.00 -6.96 -12.76
N VAL A 105 -1.37 -5.92 -12.24
CA VAL A 105 0.03 -5.60 -12.55
C VAL A 105 0.96 -6.71 -12.09
N ALA A 106 0.78 -7.26 -10.89
CA ALA A 106 1.56 -8.39 -10.40
C ALA A 106 1.42 -9.61 -11.34
N ARG A 107 0.20 -9.90 -11.80
CA ARG A 107 -0.06 -10.98 -12.76
C ARG A 107 0.64 -10.75 -14.10
N ARG A 108 0.64 -9.51 -14.61
CA ARG A 108 1.34 -9.13 -15.85
C ARG A 108 2.85 -9.26 -15.70
N LEU A 109 3.42 -8.81 -14.58
CA LEU A 109 4.85 -8.96 -14.28
C LEU A 109 5.27 -10.43 -14.16
N ALA A 110 4.45 -11.27 -13.53
CA ALA A 110 4.72 -12.70 -13.42
C ALA A 110 4.67 -13.42 -14.79
N ALA A 111 3.83 -12.95 -15.71
CA ALA A 111 3.75 -13.48 -17.07
C ALA A 111 4.93 -13.03 -17.94
N GLU A 112 5.35 -11.77 -17.81
CA GLU A 112 6.49 -11.20 -18.54
C GLU A 112 7.84 -11.78 -18.06
N PHE A 113 7.98 -11.98 -16.75
CA PHE A 113 9.21 -12.44 -16.11
C PHE A 113 8.98 -13.71 -15.29
N PRO A 114 8.85 -14.89 -15.94
CA PRO A 114 8.51 -16.14 -15.27
C PRO A 114 9.57 -16.62 -14.28
N GLU A 115 10.80 -16.11 -14.36
CA GLU A 115 11.89 -16.41 -13.42
C GLU A 115 11.92 -15.48 -12.20
N ALA A 116 11.17 -14.37 -12.23
CA ALA A 116 11.13 -13.39 -11.15
C ALA A 116 10.20 -13.85 -10.01
N VAL A 117 10.59 -13.54 -8.77
CA VAL A 117 9.70 -13.70 -7.61
C VAL A 117 8.86 -12.44 -7.49
N ILE A 118 7.59 -12.51 -7.90
CA ILE A 118 6.63 -11.42 -7.76
C ILE A 118 5.89 -11.53 -6.42
N ARG A 119 5.79 -10.43 -5.68
CA ARG A 119 5.00 -10.36 -4.44
C ARG A 119 4.13 -9.10 -4.43
N VAL A 120 2.87 -9.25 -4.06
CA VAL A 120 2.00 -8.10 -3.77
C VAL A 120 2.19 -7.73 -2.30
N PRO A 121 2.67 -6.52 -1.99
CA PRO A 121 2.80 -6.07 -0.61
C PRO A 121 1.42 -5.82 0.00
N VAL A 122 1.28 -6.15 1.28
CA VAL A 122 0.09 -5.89 2.09
C VAL A 122 0.53 -5.08 3.31
N SER A 123 -0.17 -4.00 3.60
CA SER A 123 0.13 -3.16 4.76
C SER A 123 -0.23 -3.88 6.05
N GLY A 124 0.60 -3.76 7.09
CA GLY A 124 0.23 -4.26 8.41
C GLY A 124 -0.96 -3.48 9.00
N PRO A 125 -1.76 -4.10 9.89
CA PRO A 125 -2.96 -3.47 10.44
C PRO A 125 -2.66 -2.15 11.18
N PHE A 126 -1.49 -2.04 11.81
CA PHE A 126 -1.07 -0.80 12.47
C PHE A 126 -0.83 0.34 11.46
N SER A 127 -0.20 0.05 10.33
CA SER A 127 0.02 1.02 9.25
C SER A 127 -1.32 1.49 8.66
N ILE A 128 -2.24 0.55 8.43
CA ILE A 128 -3.59 0.86 7.96
C ILE A 128 -4.31 1.75 8.97
N ALA A 129 -4.34 1.36 10.25
CA ALA A 129 -4.94 2.16 11.32
C ALA A 129 -4.32 3.56 11.40
N SER A 130 -3.00 3.69 11.22
CA SER A 130 -2.33 5.00 11.27
C SER A 130 -2.78 5.95 10.16
N ASN A 131 -3.02 5.44 8.95
CA ASN A 131 -3.55 6.24 7.84
C ASN A 131 -5.03 6.59 8.02
N LEU A 132 -5.80 5.71 8.67
CA LEU A 132 -7.23 5.90 8.87
C LEU A 132 -7.59 6.79 10.06
N VAL A 133 -6.83 6.70 11.16
CA VAL A 133 -7.13 7.35 12.46
C VAL A 133 -6.15 8.51 12.76
N GLY A 134 -5.00 8.53 12.09
CA GLY A 134 -3.90 9.44 12.39
C GLY A 134 -2.98 8.90 13.48
N PHE A 135 -1.68 9.17 13.31
CA PHE A 135 -0.63 8.59 14.15
C PHE A 135 -0.74 9.02 15.63
N GLU A 136 -0.99 10.30 15.89
CA GLU A 136 -1.12 10.83 17.25
C GLU A 136 -2.30 10.17 18.00
N THR A 137 -3.48 10.19 17.40
CA THR A 137 -4.69 9.55 17.96
C THR A 137 -4.50 8.07 18.19
N LEU A 138 -3.91 7.35 17.23
CA LEU A 138 -3.63 5.92 17.37
C LEU A 138 -2.70 5.65 18.55
N LEU A 139 -1.59 6.40 18.68
CA LEU A 139 -0.65 6.24 19.79
C LEU A 139 -1.28 6.58 21.14
N LEU A 140 -2.11 7.62 21.22
CA LEU A 140 -2.87 7.95 22.43
C LEU A 140 -3.82 6.80 22.81
N ASN A 141 -4.58 6.26 21.85
CA ASN A 141 -5.47 5.12 22.08
C ASN A 141 -4.70 3.86 22.51
N VAL A 142 -3.51 3.61 21.95
CA VAL A 142 -2.64 2.50 22.39
C VAL A 142 -2.20 2.69 23.84
N ALA A 143 -1.83 3.91 24.22
CA ALA A 143 -1.36 4.21 25.58
C ALA A 143 -2.48 4.11 26.63
N THR A 144 -3.72 4.48 26.26
CA THR A 144 -4.85 4.52 27.19
C THR A 144 -5.69 3.25 27.19
N GLU A 145 -5.83 2.57 26.05
CA GLU A 145 -6.79 1.47 25.83
C GLU A 145 -6.22 0.36 24.93
N PRO A 146 -5.06 -0.24 25.27
CA PRO A 146 -4.32 -1.15 24.39
C PRO A 146 -5.11 -2.38 23.94
N ASP A 147 -5.92 -2.99 24.81
CA ASP A 147 -6.70 -4.19 24.47
C ASP A 147 -7.80 -3.90 23.44
N ARG A 148 -8.40 -2.70 23.52
CA ARG A 148 -9.41 -2.26 22.55
C ARG A 148 -8.77 -1.96 21.20
N VAL A 149 -7.60 -1.32 21.19
CA VAL A 149 -6.83 -1.13 19.96
C VAL A 149 -6.42 -2.47 19.36
N ALA A 150 -5.94 -3.42 20.16
CA ALA A 150 -5.60 -4.76 19.69
C ALA A 150 -6.79 -5.43 19.00
N THR A 151 -8.00 -5.31 19.57
CA THR A 151 -9.24 -5.80 18.95
C THR A 151 -9.50 -5.14 17.59
N SER A 152 -9.37 -3.82 17.51
CA SER A 152 -9.51 -3.07 16.26
C SER A 152 -8.49 -3.47 15.19
N LEU A 153 -7.24 -3.71 15.58
CA LEU A 153 -6.18 -4.14 14.66
C LEU A 153 -6.43 -5.56 14.15
N MET A 154 -6.91 -6.47 15.01
CA MET A 154 -7.28 -7.82 14.59
C MET A 154 -8.48 -7.81 13.63
N HIS A 155 -9.45 -6.93 13.84
CA HIS A 155 -10.57 -6.74 12.92
C HIS A 155 -10.11 -6.33 11.51
N LEU A 156 -9.06 -5.51 11.40
CA LEU A 156 -8.47 -5.18 10.10
C LEU A 156 -7.85 -6.41 9.44
N VAL A 157 -7.15 -7.27 10.19
CA VAL A 157 -6.49 -8.49 9.67
C VAL A 157 -7.50 -9.43 9.02
N ASP A 158 -8.67 -9.62 9.65
CA ASP A 158 -9.76 -10.44 9.10
C ASP A 158 -10.27 -9.92 7.74
N GLY A 159 -10.03 -8.64 7.44
CA GLY A 159 -10.35 -8.00 6.16
C GLY A 159 -9.24 -8.07 5.10
N GLN A 160 -8.08 -8.66 5.40
CA GLN A 160 -6.92 -8.72 4.49
C GLN A 160 -6.71 -10.09 3.83
N VAL A 161 -7.70 -10.99 3.90
CA VAL A 161 -7.62 -12.39 3.41
C VAL A 161 -8.30 -12.58 2.06
#